data_AF-A0A0U1DPU1-F1
#
_entry.id   AF-A0A0U1DPU1-F1
#
_cell.length_a   1.000
_cell.length_b   1.000
_cell.length_c   1.000
_cell.angle_alpha   90.00
_cell.angle_beta   90.00
_cell.angle_gamma   90.00
#
_symmetry.space_group_name_H-M   'P 1'
#
loop_
_entity.id
_entity.type
_entity.pdbx_description
1 polymer ?
#
loop_
_entity_poly.entity_id
_entity_poly.type
_entity_poly.pdbx_seq_one_letter_code
_entity_poly.pdbx_strand_id
1 'polypeptide(L)'
;MTLENDHTNAGHRHTPPTHTPRLRLKPKAPQSGYVDGAWWPHSADLTAELPDLLSVLSVRLGPIGRVIYNINEWAKAPAKLATGGRTVRLDGYRLQPVNTVEVLGLNRDKIVLLVVSPHADPDQAHTIMMTAAGPNNASTVAGLLMNSAKETETRV
;
A
#
# COMPACT_ATOMS: atom_id res chain seq x y z
N MET A 1 -32.66 -38.56 -5.23
CA MET A 1 -31.71 -38.26 -4.15
C MET A 1 -31.01 -36.95 -4.50
N THR A 2 -31.47 -35.87 -3.89
CA THR A 2 -30.90 -34.51 -4.00
C THR A 2 -29.76 -34.39 -3.00
N LEU A 3 -28.54 -34.13 -3.47
CA LEU A 3 -27.50 -33.59 -2.59
C LEU A 3 -27.62 -32.06 -2.64
N GLU A 4 -28.16 -31.52 -1.56
CA GLU A 4 -27.89 -30.15 -1.14
C GLU A 4 -26.41 -30.04 -0.82
N ASN A 5 -25.69 -29.25 -1.61
CA ASN A 5 -24.45 -28.65 -1.14
C ASN A 5 -24.73 -27.16 -0.90
N ASP A 6 -25.26 -26.90 0.30
CA ASP A 6 -25.24 -25.60 0.93
C ASP A 6 -23.79 -25.25 1.29
N HIS A 7 -23.05 -24.73 0.32
CA HIS A 7 -21.85 -23.97 0.61
C HIS A 7 -22.23 -22.50 0.63
N THR A 8 -22.75 -22.09 1.79
CA THR A 8 -22.81 -20.68 2.20
C THR A 8 -21.36 -20.15 2.33
N ASN A 9 -20.70 -19.88 1.20
CA ASN A 9 -19.54 -19.01 1.17
C ASN A 9 -20.08 -17.58 1.29
N ALA A 10 -20.26 -17.13 2.53
CA ALA A 10 -20.46 -15.72 2.84
C ALA A 10 -19.21 -14.95 2.40
N GLY A 11 -19.14 -14.69 1.09
CA GLY A 11 -18.01 -14.05 0.44
C GLY A 11 -17.73 -12.76 1.19
N HIS A 12 -16.48 -12.61 1.62
CA HIS A 12 -15.94 -11.33 2.04
C HIS A 12 -16.39 -10.29 1.01
N ARG A 13 -17.35 -9.43 1.36
CA ARG A 13 -17.83 -8.39 0.45
C ARG A 13 -16.71 -7.37 0.29
N HIS A 14 -15.79 -7.67 -0.64
CA HIS A 14 -14.83 -6.71 -1.14
C HIS A 14 -15.63 -5.58 -1.78
N THR A 15 -15.56 -4.40 -1.17
CA THR A 15 -16.15 -3.19 -1.75
C THR A 15 -15.15 -2.70 -2.80
N PRO A 16 -15.50 -2.63 -4.09
CA PRO A 16 -14.56 -2.17 -5.12
C PRO A 16 -14.13 -0.72 -4.84
N PRO A 17 -12.89 -0.35 -5.21
CA PRO A 17 -12.40 1.00 -4.98
C PRO A 17 -13.21 2.01 -5.81
N THR A 18 -13.45 3.19 -5.23
CA THR A 18 -14.12 4.31 -5.89
C THR A 18 -13.17 5.00 -6.87
N HIS A 19 -11.91 5.18 -6.47
CA HIS A 19 -10.81 5.60 -7.36
C HIS A 19 -9.75 4.50 -7.44
N THR A 20 -9.23 4.25 -8.64
CA THR A 20 -8.20 3.22 -8.80
C THR A 20 -6.91 3.71 -8.14
N PRO A 21 -6.42 3.06 -7.05
CA PRO A 21 -5.20 3.51 -6.40
C PRO A 21 -4.01 3.31 -7.34
N ARG A 22 -3.14 4.31 -7.43
CA ARG A 22 -1.88 4.22 -8.18
C ARG A 22 -0.92 3.32 -7.41
N LEU A 23 -1.04 2.01 -7.62
CA LEU A 23 -0.35 0.97 -6.86
C LEU A 23 0.42 0.04 -7.80
N ARG A 24 1.66 -0.27 -7.44
CA ARG A 24 2.48 -1.30 -8.09
C ARG A 24 3.03 -2.24 -7.02
N LEU A 25 2.79 -3.53 -7.19
CA LEU A 25 3.23 -4.57 -6.26
C LEU A 25 4.22 -5.51 -6.95
N LYS A 26 5.18 -6.00 -6.18
CA LYS A 26 5.99 -7.14 -6.59
C LYS A 26 5.10 -8.37 -6.80
N PRO A 27 5.45 -9.26 -7.76
CA PRO A 27 4.80 -10.55 -7.90
C PRO A 27 4.76 -11.31 -6.58
N LYS A 28 3.79 -12.22 -6.42
CA LYS A 28 3.70 -13.08 -5.24
C LYS A 28 4.85 -14.09 -5.27
N ALA A 29 5.96 -13.72 -4.64
CA ALA A 29 7.18 -14.49 -4.45
C ALA A 29 7.64 -14.34 -2.98
N PRO A 30 8.64 -15.11 -2.50
CA PRO A 30 9.24 -14.86 -1.20
C PRO A 30 9.63 -13.38 -1.05
N GLN A 31 9.34 -12.79 0.10
CA GLN A 31 9.63 -11.38 0.33
C GLN A 31 11.13 -11.13 0.14
N SER A 32 11.45 -10.16 -0.73
CA SER A 32 12.80 -9.71 -1.01
C SER A 32 12.88 -8.21 -0.81
N GLY A 33 13.95 -7.73 -0.17
CA GLY A 33 14.19 -6.30 0.02
C GLY A 33 13.38 -5.64 1.15
N TYR A 34 13.31 -4.31 1.11
CA TYR A 34 12.71 -3.48 2.16
C TYR A 34 11.22 -3.15 1.95
N VAL A 35 10.74 -3.26 0.71
CA VAL A 35 9.35 -2.95 0.34
C VAL A 35 8.80 -4.03 -0.60
N ASP A 36 7.49 -4.28 -0.51
CA ASP A 36 6.73 -5.21 -1.35
C ASP A 36 6.14 -4.53 -2.60
N GLY A 37 6.29 -3.21 -2.70
CA GLY A 37 5.79 -2.40 -3.80
C GLY A 37 5.83 -0.90 -3.50
N ALA A 38 5.17 -0.13 -4.34
CA ALA A 38 5.04 1.32 -4.20
C ALA A 38 3.62 1.78 -4.47
N TRP A 39 3.24 2.85 -3.79
CA TRP A 39 1.95 3.49 -3.87
C TRP A 39 2.13 5.01 -3.99
N TRP A 40 1.40 5.61 -4.94
CA TRP A 40 1.39 7.04 -5.17
C TRP A 40 0.01 7.63 -4.81
N PRO A 41 -0.20 8.05 -3.55
CA PRO A 41 -1.45 8.69 -3.11
C PRO A 41 -1.85 9.88 -3.98
N HIS A 42 -3.15 10.13 -4.12
CA HIS A 42 -3.64 11.35 -4.76
C HIS A 42 -3.55 12.58 -3.86
N SER A 43 -3.56 12.39 -2.54
CA SER A 43 -3.54 13.44 -1.53
C SER A 43 -2.73 13.06 -0.28
N ALA A 44 -2.46 14.03 0.60
CA ALA A 44 -1.84 13.78 1.91
C ALA A 44 -2.88 13.40 3.00
N ASP A 45 -4.14 13.17 2.64
CA ASP A 45 -5.18 12.70 3.56
C ASP A 45 -5.25 11.17 3.53
N LEU A 46 -4.62 10.55 4.54
CA LEU A 46 -4.59 9.10 4.64
C LEU A 46 -5.99 8.48 4.72
N THR A 47 -6.96 9.17 5.31
CA THR A 47 -8.30 8.61 5.51
C THR A 47 -9.12 8.57 4.22
N ALA A 48 -8.87 9.51 3.31
CA ALA A 48 -9.49 9.54 1.99
C ALA A 48 -8.90 8.46 1.07
N GLU A 49 -7.61 8.17 1.20
CA GLU A 49 -6.90 7.23 0.31
C GLU A 49 -7.04 5.76 0.73
N LEU A 50 -7.09 5.50 2.04
CA LEU A 50 -7.07 4.13 2.56
C LEU A 50 -8.22 3.25 2.07
N PRO A 51 -9.49 3.70 1.96
CA PRO A 51 -10.57 2.83 1.50
C PRO A 51 -10.27 2.12 0.17
N ASP A 52 -9.76 2.88 -0.80
CA ASP A 52 -9.46 2.36 -2.14
C ASP A 52 -8.20 1.49 -2.14
N LEU A 53 -7.15 1.91 -1.42
CA LEU A 53 -5.93 1.12 -1.27
C LEU A 53 -6.22 -0.24 -0.60
N LEU A 54 -6.96 -0.22 0.50
CA LEU A 54 -7.25 -1.41 1.30
C LEU A 54 -8.19 -2.38 0.57
N SER A 55 -9.11 -1.86 -0.26
CA SER A 55 -9.93 -2.69 -1.15
C SER A 55 -9.05 -3.58 -2.05
N VAL A 56 -8.06 -2.99 -2.72
CA VAL A 56 -7.17 -3.74 -3.63
C VAL A 56 -6.26 -4.69 -2.86
N LEU A 57 -5.63 -4.23 -1.77
CA LEU A 57 -4.71 -5.07 -0.99
C LEU A 57 -5.38 -6.25 -0.31
N SER A 58 -6.66 -6.13 0.03
CA SER A 58 -7.42 -7.20 0.67
C SER A 58 -7.55 -8.45 -0.22
N VAL A 59 -7.39 -8.33 -1.54
CA VAL A 59 -7.35 -9.51 -2.45
C VAL A 59 -6.14 -10.40 -2.17
N ARG A 60 -5.00 -9.80 -1.76
CA ARG A 60 -3.76 -10.53 -1.46
C ARG A 60 -3.62 -10.87 0.02
N LEU A 61 -3.97 -9.94 0.90
CA LEU A 61 -3.82 -10.08 2.37
C LEU A 61 -5.05 -10.67 3.06
N GLY A 62 -6.15 -10.80 2.35
CA GLY A 62 -7.45 -11.08 2.97
C GLY A 62 -7.91 -9.91 3.85
N PRO A 63 -8.68 -10.20 4.92
CA PRO A 63 -9.19 -9.17 5.80
C PRO A 63 -8.06 -8.39 6.50
N ILE A 64 -7.97 -7.08 6.26
CA ILE A 64 -6.96 -6.17 6.84
C ILE A 64 -7.33 -5.72 8.27
N GLY A 65 -6.38 -5.75 9.21
CA GLY A 65 -6.63 -5.35 10.59
C GLY A 65 -6.01 -4.01 10.98
N ARG A 66 -4.88 -3.66 10.36
CA ARG A 66 -4.05 -2.55 10.82
C ARG A 66 -3.27 -1.91 9.66
N VAL A 67 -3.10 -0.60 9.76
CA VAL A 67 -2.21 0.21 8.92
C VAL A 67 -1.26 0.95 9.85
N ILE A 68 0.04 0.83 9.57
CA ILE A 68 1.11 1.46 10.33
C ILE A 68 1.82 2.45 9.41
N TYR A 69 2.04 3.67 9.89
CA TYR A 69 2.61 4.75 9.08
C TYR A 69 3.41 5.74 9.93
N ASN A 70 4.23 6.56 9.28
CA ASN A 70 4.89 7.67 9.97
C ASN A 70 3.89 8.82 10.16
N ILE A 71 3.62 9.19 11.41
CA ILE A 71 2.62 10.20 11.76
C ILE A 71 2.95 11.62 11.24
N ASN A 72 4.21 11.90 10.94
CA ASN A 72 4.63 13.23 10.47
C ASN A 72 4.40 13.42 8.96
N GLU A 73 4.12 12.35 8.21
CA GLU A 73 4.00 12.38 6.74
C GLU A 73 2.56 12.59 6.25
N TRP A 74 1.58 12.49 7.16
CA TRP A 74 0.17 12.48 6.82
C TRP A 74 -0.60 13.53 7.63
N ALA A 75 -1.71 13.99 7.08
CA ALA A 75 -2.69 14.75 7.84
C ALA A 75 -3.17 13.94 9.07
N LYS A 76 -3.63 14.65 10.10
CA LYS A 76 -4.08 14.02 11.35
C LYS A 76 -5.21 13.03 11.07
N ALA A 77 -4.91 11.74 11.19
CA ALA A 77 -5.87 10.66 11.01
C ALA A 77 -6.46 10.20 12.37
N PRO A 78 -7.70 9.67 12.39
CA PRO A 78 -8.27 9.04 13.57
C PRO A 78 -7.56 7.72 13.90
N ALA A 79 -7.66 7.24 15.13
CA ALA A 79 -7.05 5.97 15.53
C ALA A 79 -7.70 4.73 14.87
N LYS A 80 -8.92 4.88 14.35
CA LYS A 80 -9.70 3.81 13.71
C LYS A 80 -10.43 4.37 12.51
N LEU A 81 -10.46 3.60 11.43
CA LEU A 81 -11.19 3.91 10.20
C LEU A 81 -12.15 2.76 9.88
N ALA A 82 -13.42 3.09 9.66
CA ALA A 82 -14.39 2.12 9.15
C ALA A 82 -14.32 2.09 7.62
N THR A 83 -14.00 0.93 7.04
CA THR A 83 -13.92 0.74 5.59
C THR A 83 -14.14 -0.72 5.22
N GLY A 84 -14.77 -0.97 4.06
CA GLY A 84 -15.09 -2.32 3.59
C GLY A 84 -15.88 -3.15 4.60
N GLY A 85 -16.81 -2.51 5.31
CA GLY A 85 -17.62 -3.15 6.36
C GLY A 85 -16.86 -3.56 7.61
N ARG A 86 -15.62 -3.07 7.82
CA ARG A 86 -14.79 -3.42 8.97
C ARG A 86 -14.05 -2.21 9.53
N THR A 87 -13.61 -2.33 10.78
CA THR A 87 -12.80 -1.31 11.44
C THR A 87 -11.33 -1.65 11.33
N VAL A 88 -10.56 -0.78 10.70
CA VAL A 88 -9.11 -0.86 10.54
C VAL A 88 -8.45 0.07 11.56
N ARG A 89 -7.44 -0.42 12.27
CA ARG A 89 -6.64 0.41 13.18
C ARG A 89 -5.60 1.21 12.41
N LEU A 90 -5.51 2.50 12.68
CA LEU A 90 -4.48 3.37 12.13
C LEU A 90 -3.48 3.69 13.24
N ASP A 91 -2.29 3.11 13.13
CA ASP A 91 -1.24 3.26 14.12
C ASP A 91 -0.12 4.14 13.54
N GLY A 92 -0.17 5.44 13.86
CA GLY A 92 0.86 6.41 13.47
C GLY A 92 2.00 6.46 14.50
N TYR A 93 3.24 6.18 14.09
CA TYR A 93 4.42 6.26 14.95
C TYR A 93 5.45 7.24 14.38
N ARG A 94 6.12 8.02 15.24
CA ARG A 94 7.16 8.97 14.81
C ARG A 94 8.45 8.28 14.33
N LEU A 95 8.74 7.10 14.87
CA LEU A 95 9.95 6.31 14.56
C LEU A 95 9.75 5.36 13.38
N GLN A 96 8.55 5.30 12.80
CA GLN A 96 8.33 4.51 11.59
C GLN A 96 9.14 5.10 10.43
N PRO A 97 9.69 4.30 9.50
CA PRO A 97 10.39 4.84 8.35
C PRO A 97 9.52 5.82 7.55
N VAL A 98 10.08 6.99 7.22
CA VAL A 98 9.42 7.98 6.35
C VAL A 98 9.15 7.40 4.97
N ASN A 99 8.17 7.94 4.24
CA ASN A 99 7.75 7.42 2.93
C ASN A 99 7.38 5.91 2.95
N THR A 100 6.89 5.38 4.07
CA THR A 100 6.41 3.99 4.13
C THR A 100 5.04 3.86 4.78
N VAL A 101 4.28 2.89 4.27
CA VAL A 101 3.05 2.40 4.89
C VAL A 101 3.10 0.89 4.96
N GLU A 102 2.86 0.34 6.15
CA GLU A 102 2.77 -1.11 6.38
C GLU A 102 1.31 -1.49 6.60
N VAL A 103 0.82 -2.44 5.81
CA VAL A 103 -0.55 -2.94 5.85
C VAL A 103 -0.53 -4.38 6.34
N LEU A 104 -1.24 -4.65 7.43
CA LEU A 104 -1.25 -5.95 8.10
C LEU A 104 -2.63 -6.61 7.98
N GLY A 105 -2.63 -7.81 7.41
CA GLY A 105 -3.77 -8.73 7.39
C GLY A 105 -4.03 -9.35 8.77
N LEU A 106 -5.27 -9.77 9.01
CA LEU A 106 -5.62 -10.53 10.23
C LEU A 106 -4.94 -11.91 10.28
N ASN A 107 -4.52 -12.42 9.13
CA ASN A 107 -3.74 -13.65 8.99
C ASN A 107 -2.24 -13.47 9.29
N ARG A 108 -1.81 -12.29 9.74
CA ARG A 108 -0.42 -11.88 9.99
C ARG A 108 0.45 -11.71 8.75
N ASP A 109 -0.10 -11.86 7.55
CA ASP A 109 0.60 -11.43 6.34
C ASP A 109 0.65 -9.91 6.31
N LYS A 110 1.75 -9.37 5.78
CA LYS A 110 1.95 -7.94 5.64
C LYS A 110 2.44 -7.55 4.27
N ILE A 111 2.13 -6.33 3.88
CA ILE A 111 2.68 -5.64 2.72
C ILE A 111 3.24 -4.30 3.19
N VAL A 112 4.52 -4.08 2.90
CA VAL A 112 5.18 -2.78 3.13
C VAL A 112 5.26 -2.05 1.80
N LEU A 113 4.72 -0.84 1.74
CA LEU A 113 4.70 0.00 0.55
C LEU A 113 5.61 1.21 0.73
N LEU A 114 6.40 1.50 -0.31
CA LEU A 114 6.97 2.83 -0.50
C LEU A 114 5.86 3.81 -0.87
N VAL A 115 5.78 4.94 -0.19
CA VAL A 115 4.87 6.03 -0.51
C VAL A 115 5.62 7.08 -1.32
N VAL A 116 5.11 7.39 -2.51
CA VAL A 116 5.60 8.51 -3.31
C VAL A 116 4.78 9.75 -2.96
N SER A 117 5.43 10.89 -2.74
CA SER A 117 4.73 12.14 -2.43
C SER A 117 3.64 12.44 -3.48
N PRO A 118 2.43 12.87 -3.06
CA PRO A 118 1.35 13.20 -4.01
C PRO A 118 1.74 14.34 -4.97
N HIS A 119 2.71 15.19 -4.56
CA HIS A 119 3.24 16.30 -5.35
C HIS A 119 4.53 15.95 -6.12
N ALA A 120 4.96 14.69 -6.10
CA ALA A 120 6.12 14.26 -6.88
C ALA A 120 5.87 14.48 -8.37
N ASP A 121 6.93 14.82 -9.10
CA ASP A 121 6.90 14.88 -10.55
C ASP A 121 6.42 13.52 -11.13
N PRO A 122 5.51 13.50 -12.13
CA PRO A 122 4.94 12.26 -12.63
C PRO A 122 5.95 11.27 -13.20
N ASP A 123 6.99 11.73 -13.89
CA ASP A 123 8.01 10.85 -14.47
C ASP A 123 8.87 10.26 -13.36
N GLN A 124 9.25 11.08 -12.38
CA GLN A 124 9.93 10.65 -11.16
C GLN A 124 9.12 9.60 -10.39
N ALA A 125 7.83 9.87 -10.17
CA ALA A 125 6.91 8.96 -9.48
C ALA A 125 6.80 7.63 -10.24
N HIS A 126 6.70 7.68 -11.57
CA HIS A 126 6.64 6.49 -12.40
C HIS A 126 7.90 5.63 -12.26
N THR A 127 9.09 6.23 -12.38
CA THR A 127 10.37 5.54 -12.20
C THR A 127 10.44 4.87 -10.83
N ILE A 128 10.19 5.62 -9.75
CA ILE A 128 10.22 5.10 -8.37
C ILE A 128 9.30 3.89 -8.23
N MET A 129 8.06 4.01 -8.73
CA MET A 129 7.07 2.94 -8.63
C MET A 129 7.48 1.68 -9.38
N MET A 130 8.03 1.82 -10.59
CA MET A 130 8.48 0.69 -11.40
C MET A 130 9.69 0.00 -10.78
N THR A 131 10.67 0.76 -10.29
CA THR A 131 11.85 0.20 -9.61
C THR A 131 11.44 -0.53 -8.33
N ALA A 132 10.59 0.08 -7.49
CA ALA A 132 10.14 -0.52 -6.23
C ALA A 132 9.37 -1.83 -6.42
N ALA A 133 8.60 -1.95 -7.51
CA ALA A 133 7.84 -3.16 -7.83
C ALA A 133 8.65 -4.25 -8.56
N GLY A 134 9.94 -4.00 -8.85
CA GLY A 134 10.82 -4.99 -9.46
C GLY A 134 10.96 -6.25 -8.61
N PRO A 135 10.83 -7.48 -9.16
CA PRO A 135 10.72 -8.72 -8.40
C PRO A 135 11.93 -9.03 -7.50
N ASN A 136 13.12 -8.55 -7.87
CA ASN A 136 14.37 -8.77 -7.13
C ASN A 136 14.92 -7.47 -6.51
N ASN A 137 14.14 -6.39 -6.49
CA ASN A 137 14.65 -5.13 -5.98
C ASN A 137 14.81 -5.15 -4.46
N ALA A 138 16.04 -4.98 -3.99
CA ALA A 138 16.40 -4.93 -2.58
C ALA A 138 16.86 -3.54 -2.10
N SER A 139 16.67 -2.49 -2.93
CA SER A 139 17.04 -1.13 -2.55
C SER A 139 16.27 -0.65 -1.32
N THR A 140 16.96 0.16 -0.51
CA THR A 140 16.33 0.87 0.61
C THR A 140 15.34 1.92 0.10
N VAL A 141 14.40 2.33 0.95
CA VAL A 141 13.46 3.41 0.67
C VAL A 141 14.19 4.68 0.23
N ALA A 142 15.25 5.08 0.95
CA ALA A 142 16.06 6.23 0.59
C ALA A 142 16.77 6.06 -0.76
N GLY A 143 17.29 4.87 -1.06
CA GLY A 143 17.88 4.57 -2.37
C GLY A 143 16.86 4.68 -3.49
N LEU A 144 15.63 4.21 -3.30
CA LEU A 144 14.57 4.30 -4.31
C LEU A 144 14.19 5.75 -4.63
N LEU A 145 14.13 6.61 -3.60
CA LEU A 145 13.86 8.04 -3.76
C LEU A 145 15.05 8.82 -4.36
N MET A 146 16.27 8.39 -4.08
CA MET A 146 17.47 9.08 -4.57
C MET A 146 17.85 8.69 -6.00
N ASN A 147 17.56 7.45 -6.41
CA ASN A 147 17.87 6.97 -7.75
C ASN A 147 17.01 7.63 -8.82
N SER A 148 15.78 8.03 -8.50
CA SER A 148 14.92 8.73 -9.45
C SER A 148 15.47 10.13 -9.77
N ALA A 149 16.03 10.83 -8.78
CA ALA A 149 16.65 12.14 -8.97
C ALA A 149 17.87 12.12 -9.92
N LYS A 150 18.50 10.96 -10.12
CA LYS A 150 19.70 10.81 -10.97
C LYS A 150 19.38 10.52 -12.44
N GLU A 151 18.21 9.97 -12.76
CA GLU A 151 17.83 9.70 -14.16
C GLU A 151 17.46 10.97 -14.94
N THR A 152 17.06 12.05 -14.25
CA THR A 152 16.82 13.37 -14.86
C THR A 152 18.07 14.08 -15.35
N GLU A 153 19.26 13.69 -14.90
CA GLU A 153 20.52 14.35 -15.29
C GLU A 153 21.18 13.68 -16.50
N THR A 154 20.70 12.51 -16.94
CA THR A 154 21.29 11.75 -18.06
C THR A 154 20.54 11.94 -19.39
N ARG A 155 19.62 12.91 -19.46
CA ARG A 155 18.89 13.25 -20.69
C ARG A 155 19.05 14.73 -21.02
N VAL A 156 20.26 15.11 -21.44
CA VAL A 156 20.59 16.37 -22.12
C VAL A 156 21.39 16.08 -23.38
#